data_AF-A0A4R8QPT5-F1
#
_entry.id   AF-A0A4R8QPT5-F1
#
_cell.length_a   1.000
_cell.length_b   1.000
_cell.length_c   1.000
_cell.angle_alpha   90.00
_cell.angle_beta   90.00
_cell.angle_gamma   90.00
#
_symmetry.space_group_name_H-M   'P 1'
#
loop_
_entity.id
_entity.type
_entity.pdbx_description
1 polymer ?
#
loop_
_entity_poly.entity_id
_entity_poly.type
_entity_poly.pdbx_seq_one_letter_code
_entity_poly.pdbx_strand_id
1 'polypeptide(L)'
;MFSREGFTIDVVHRWVRNSVLNPYLSVPIAAILALASARNHFVVGQSSVRVEHVQRLAYLAALVSVVLSTTSYLNKWSANNWVTDATWDFDKEIVVVTGGSSGIGASIIRHILGRNPRATVVVVDLAPLSWKPPAGARVHYFRCDLTDAGALKTLCTLIRTKVGDPTVLVNNAGIARGRTVMEGSYADVDLTVRTNLVAPFLLTKEFLPYMVRRNHGHIVNVGSMSSVVPPLRIADYSATKAGLTALHEALQLELKYIHKAPKVRQTLGIFGFIRTPLVQFDPGQPHFLMPLLHVDTVGEAIVEALYSGYGGTIYLPKFMSLVTCLRAGPEWLWRAARETTASAKDVDYVPRQKINDTTGTFDLEGTAGVVSDDGKVSTV
;
A
#
# COMPACT_ATOMS: atom_id res chain seq x y z
N MET A 1 -18.56 14.42 -2.92
CA MET A 1 -17.22 15.06 -2.94
C MET A 1 -16.36 14.26 -3.90
N PHE A 2 -15.82 14.89 -4.95
CA PHE A 2 -14.93 14.21 -5.90
C PHE A 2 -13.64 13.75 -5.20
N SER A 3 -12.99 12.70 -5.70
CA SER A 3 -11.66 12.29 -5.22
C SER A 3 -10.62 13.39 -5.49
N ARG A 4 -9.49 13.39 -4.76
CA ARG A 4 -8.38 14.34 -4.99
C ARG A 4 -7.85 14.24 -6.43
N GLU A 5 -8.05 13.09 -7.05
CA GLU A 5 -7.71 12.76 -8.43
C GLU A 5 -8.78 13.21 -9.44
N GLY A 6 -9.85 13.92 -9.04
CA GLY A 6 -10.92 14.33 -9.94
C GLY A 6 -11.95 13.22 -10.22
N PHE A 7 -12.48 13.19 -11.45
CA PHE A 7 -13.47 12.19 -11.88
C PHE A 7 -12.78 10.99 -12.56
N THR A 8 -12.76 9.86 -11.86
CA THR A 8 -12.03 8.64 -12.26
C THR A 8 -12.96 7.42 -12.24
N ILE A 9 -12.49 6.29 -12.78
CA ILE A 9 -13.21 5.02 -12.73
C ILE A 9 -13.52 4.60 -11.29
N ASP A 10 -12.69 4.98 -10.32
CA ASP A 10 -12.93 4.69 -8.91
C ASP A 10 -14.13 5.46 -8.36
N VAL A 11 -14.41 6.67 -8.86
CA VAL A 11 -15.62 7.44 -8.52
C VAL A 11 -16.86 6.71 -9.04
N VAL A 12 -16.82 6.27 -10.30
CA VAL A 12 -17.91 5.50 -10.93
C VAL A 12 -18.11 4.17 -10.19
N HIS A 13 -17.04 3.40 -9.99
CA HIS A 13 -17.08 2.13 -9.28
C HIS A 13 -17.64 2.29 -7.86
N ARG A 14 -17.22 3.32 -7.11
CA ARG A 14 -17.77 3.62 -5.78
C ARG A 14 -19.26 3.95 -5.83
N TRP A 15 -19.69 4.77 -6.78
CA TRP A 15 -21.10 5.11 -6.95
C TRP A 15 -21.94 3.87 -7.30
N VAL A 16 -21.49 3.06 -8.27
CA VAL A 16 -22.16 1.81 -8.65
C VAL A 16 -22.24 0.86 -7.46
N ARG A 17 -21.14 0.71 -6.70
CA ARG A 17 -21.07 -0.17 -5.53
C ARG A 17 -21.99 0.25 -4.40
N ASN A 18 -22.13 1.55 -4.17
CA ASN A 18 -22.96 2.10 -3.10
C ASN A 18 -24.43 2.27 -3.49
N SER A 19 -24.75 2.19 -4.79
CA SER A 19 -26.10 2.36 -5.34
C SER A 19 -26.63 1.03 -5.90
N VAL A 20 -26.45 0.79 -7.21
CA VAL A 20 -27.05 -0.34 -7.94
C VAL A 20 -26.54 -1.71 -7.44
N LEU A 21 -25.28 -1.79 -7.02
CA LEU A 21 -24.66 -3.03 -6.53
C LEU A 21 -24.50 -3.05 -5.00
N ASN A 22 -25.35 -2.31 -4.28
CA ASN A 22 -25.44 -2.35 -2.83
C ASN A 22 -26.46 -3.41 -2.41
N PRO A 23 -26.08 -4.47 -1.67
CA PRO A 23 -26.99 -5.55 -1.31
C PRO A 23 -28.19 -5.08 -0.47
N TYR A 24 -28.05 -3.99 0.29
CA TYR A 24 -29.15 -3.41 1.07
C TYR A 24 -30.20 -2.69 0.21
N LEU A 25 -29.90 -2.41 -1.06
CA LEU A 25 -30.82 -1.79 -2.01
C LEU A 25 -31.27 -2.78 -3.09
N SER A 26 -30.32 -3.46 -3.73
CA SER A 26 -30.57 -4.36 -4.87
C SER A 26 -31.40 -5.59 -4.49
N VAL A 27 -31.16 -6.21 -3.33
CA VAL A 27 -31.86 -7.42 -2.89
C VAL A 27 -33.33 -7.11 -2.54
N PRO A 28 -33.66 -6.07 -1.73
CA PRO A 28 -35.05 -5.69 -1.53
C PRO A 28 -35.79 -5.31 -2.82
N ILE A 29 -35.14 -4.57 -3.73
CA ILE A 29 -35.74 -4.21 -5.03
C ILE A 29 -36.06 -5.48 -5.84
N ALA A 30 -35.12 -6.42 -5.94
CA ALA A 30 -35.35 -7.71 -6.58
C ALA A 30 -36.52 -8.48 -5.93
N ALA A 31 -36.56 -8.54 -4.60
CA ALA A 31 -37.63 -9.22 -3.88
C ALA A 31 -39.01 -8.58 -4.13
N ILE A 32 -39.11 -7.24 -4.12
CA ILE A 32 -40.34 -6.52 -4.43
C ILE A 32 -40.80 -6.80 -5.86
N LEU A 33 -39.88 -6.78 -6.83
CA LEU A 33 -40.21 -7.06 -8.23
C LEU A 33 -40.66 -8.52 -8.44
N ALA A 34 -40.08 -9.47 -7.70
CA ALA A 34 -40.51 -10.87 -7.73
C ALA A 34 -41.92 -11.04 -7.17
N LEU A 35 -42.23 -10.40 -6.03
CA LEU A 35 -43.56 -10.41 -5.42
C LEU A 35 -44.61 -9.73 -6.31
N ALA A 36 -44.25 -8.60 -6.93
CA ALA A 36 -45.11 -7.89 -7.87
C ALA A 36 -45.39 -8.73 -9.13
N SER A 37 -44.39 -9.45 -9.65
CA SER A 37 -44.58 -10.38 -10.78
C SER A 37 -45.54 -11.52 -10.42
N ALA A 38 -45.33 -12.14 -9.25
CA ALA A 38 -46.19 -13.21 -8.76
C ALA A 38 -47.64 -12.76 -8.57
N ARG A 39 -47.86 -11.50 -8.16
CA ARG A 39 -49.19 -10.87 -8.06
C ARG A 39 -49.80 -10.50 -9.42
N ASN A 40 -49.01 -9.94 -10.34
CA ASN A 40 -49.49 -9.47 -11.65
C ASN A 40 -49.70 -10.59 -12.68
N HIS A 41 -49.23 -11.81 -12.44
CA HIS A 41 -49.75 -12.98 -13.15
C HIS A 41 -51.28 -13.15 -13.00
N PHE A 42 -51.93 -12.43 -12.07
CA PHE A 42 -53.38 -12.39 -11.91
C PHE A 42 -54.10 -11.31 -12.76
N VAL A 43 -53.38 -10.36 -13.38
CA VAL A 43 -53.99 -9.28 -14.20
C VAL A 43 -53.20 -9.09 -15.50
N VAL A 44 -53.66 -9.76 -16.55
CA VAL A 44 -53.07 -9.72 -17.90
C VAL A 44 -53.38 -8.39 -18.59
N GLY A 45 -52.33 -7.75 -19.12
CA GLY A 45 -52.46 -6.80 -20.24
C GLY A 45 -51.91 -5.41 -19.97
N GLN A 46 -50.59 -5.23 -20.06
CA GLN A 46 -49.94 -4.12 -20.79
C GLN A 46 -48.39 -4.20 -20.62
N SER A 47 -47.67 -4.26 -21.75
CA SER A 47 -46.20 -4.15 -21.90
C SER A 47 -45.30 -5.17 -21.15
N SER A 48 -45.49 -6.47 -21.42
CA SER A 48 -44.76 -7.59 -20.79
C SER A 48 -43.24 -7.57 -20.98
N VAL A 49 -42.73 -7.18 -22.16
CA VAL A 49 -41.30 -7.31 -22.49
C VAL A 49 -40.41 -6.36 -21.67
N ARG A 50 -40.81 -5.09 -21.47
CA ARG A 50 -40.02 -4.11 -20.70
C ARG A 50 -39.93 -4.46 -19.22
N VAL A 51 -41.01 -4.99 -18.63
CA VAL A 51 -41.05 -5.38 -17.21
C VAL A 51 -40.12 -6.56 -16.96
N GLU A 52 -40.11 -7.56 -17.86
CA GLU A 52 -39.24 -8.73 -17.74
C GLU A 52 -37.75 -8.36 -17.84
N HIS A 53 -37.38 -7.43 -18.72
CA HIS A 53 -36.00 -6.97 -18.85
C HIS A 53 -35.52 -6.24 -17.59
N VAL A 54 -36.36 -5.38 -17.01
CA VAL A 54 -36.07 -4.68 -15.75
C VAL A 54 -35.93 -5.67 -14.60
N GLN A 55 -36.78 -6.69 -14.52
CA GLN A 55 -36.69 -7.75 -13.52
C GLN A 55 -35.38 -8.54 -13.64
N ARG A 56 -35.01 -8.98 -14.85
CA ARG A 56 -33.76 -9.70 -15.09
C ARG A 56 -32.53 -8.88 -14.69
N LEU A 57 -32.51 -7.58 -15.02
CA LEU A 57 -31.42 -6.68 -14.61
C LEU A 57 -31.37 -6.49 -13.09
N ALA A 58 -32.53 -6.35 -12.42
CA ALA A 58 -32.59 -6.25 -10.97
C ALA A 58 -32.10 -7.53 -10.27
N TYR A 59 -32.49 -8.70 -10.77
CA TYR A 59 -32.00 -9.98 -10.24
C TYR A 59 -30.50 -10.15 -10.45
N LEU A 60 -29.98 -9.77 -11.63
CA LEU A 60 -28.54 -9.79 -11.90
C LEU A 60 -27.79 -8.83 -10.98
N ALA A 61 -28.28 -7.60 -10.80
CA ALA A 61 -27.68 -6.62 -9.89
C ALA A 61 -27.69 -7.12 -8.43
N ALA A 62 -28.79 -7.73 -7.98
CA ALA A 62 -28.89 -8.35 -6.66
C ALA A 62 -27.87 -9.48 -6.51
N LEU A 63 -27.81 -10.42 -7.46
CA LEU A 63 -26.85 -11.52 -7.46
C LEU A 63 -25.40 -11.01 -7.40
N VAL A 64 -25.02 -10.10 -8.31
CA VAL A 64 -23.67 -9.52 -8.35
C VAL A 64 -23.36 -8.78 -7.05
N SER A 65 -24.31 -8.01 -6.52
CA SER A 65 -24.11 -7.27 -5.26
C SER A 65 -23.83 -8.20 -4.08
N VAL A 66 -24.53 -9.34 -4.00
CA VAL A 66 -24.36 -10.36 -2.96
C VAL A 66 -23.00 -11.02 -3.13
N VAL A 67 -22.66 -11.48 -4.34
CA VAL A 67 -21.36 -12.09 -4.64
C VAL A 67 -20.22 -11.16 -4.24
N LEU A 68 -20.23 -9.90 -4.70
CA LEU A 68 -19.17 -8.94 -4.37
C LEU A 68 -19.07 -8.66 -2.86
N SER A 69 -20.21 -8.61 -2.15
CA SER A 69 -20.25 -8.31 -0.71
C SER A 69 -19.78 -9.49 0.13
N THR A 70 -20.19 -10.70 -0.25
CA THR A 70 -19.69 -11.95 0.31
C THR A 70 -18.19 -12.06 0.07
N THR A 71 -17.69 -11.82 -1.14
CA THR A 71 -16.24 -11.81 -1.41
C THR A 71 -15.50 -10.79 -0.57
N SER A 72 -16.04 -9.56 -0.41
CA SER A 72 -15.43 -8.54 0.45
C SER A 72 -15.37 -8.96 1.92
N TYR A 73 -16.45 -9.59 2.41
CA TYR A 73 -16.53 -10.15 3.76
C TYR A 73 -15.50 -11.28 3.95
N LEU A 74 -15.47 -12.25 3.03
CA LEU A 74 -14.53 -13.38 3.07
C LEU A 74 -13.08 -12.90 2.99
N ASN A 75 -12.77 -11.95 2.10
CA ASN A 75 -11.43 -11.37 1.99
C ASN A 75 -10.99 -10.71 3.31
N LYS A 76 -11.87 -9.90 3.92
CA LYS A 76 -11.59 -9.28 5.22
C LYS A 76 -11.31 -10.35 6.28
N TRP A 77 -12.21 -11.30 6.47
CA TRP A 77 -12.06 -12.27 7.55
C TRP A 77 -10.93 -13.27 7.32
N SER A 78 -10.70 -13.69 6.08
CA SER A 78 -9.59 -14.55 5.69
C SER A 78 -8.24 -13.88 5.96
N ALA A 79 -8.06 -12.63 5.51
CA ALA A 79 -6.84 -11.84 5.78
C ALA A 79 -6.61 -11.57 7.27
N ASN A 80 -7.63 -11.75 8.10
CA ASN A 80 -7.60 -11.53 9.54
C ASN A 80 -7.74 -12.82 10.34
N ASN A 81 -7.45 -13.97 9.74
CA ASN A 81 -7.41 -15.28 10.40
C ASN A 81 -8.71 -15.64 11.13
N TRP A 82 -9.85 -15.08 10.71
CA TRP A 82 -11.16 -15.25 11.35
C TRP A 82 -11.20 -14.83 12.83
N VAL A 83 -10.27 -13.97 13.25
CA VAL A 83 -10.20 -13.45 14.63
C VAL A 83 -10.16 -11.94 14.62
N THR A 84 -10.68 -11.33 15.68
CA THR A 84 -10.52 -9.90 15.97
C THR A 84 -9.46 -9.69 17.05
N ASP A 85 -8.91 -8.48 17.13
CA ASP A 85 -8.11 -8.10 18.28
C ASP A 85 -8.83 -7.02 19.10
N ALA A 86 -9.49 -7.42 20.18
CA ALA A 86 -10.23 -6.50 21.04
C ALA A 86 -9.32 -5.50 21.80
N THR A 87 -8.02 -5.76 21.85
CA THR A 87 -7.04 -4.86 22.48
C THR A 87 -6.45 -3.84 21.52
N TRP A 88 -6.79 -3.90 20.23
CA TRP A 88 -6.28 -2.97 19.23
C TRP A 88 -6.80 -1.55 19.50
N ASP A 89 -5.86 -0.64 19.76
CA ASP A 89 -6.13 0.77 19.98
C ASP A 89 -5.02 1.58 19.32
N PHE A 90 -5.26 2.00 18.08
CA PHE A 90 -4.24 2.65 17.26
C PHE A 90 -3.62 3.89 17.93
N ASP A 91 -4.36 4.57 18.82
CA ASP A 91 -3.88 5.75 19.53
C ASP A 91 -2.77 5.47 20.55
N LYS A 92 -2.59 4.20 20.92
CA LYS A 92 -1.55 3.73 21.86
C LYS A 92 -0.34 3.10 21.18
N GLU A 93 -0.38 2.96 19.86
CA GLU A 93 0.64 2.21 19.12
C GLU A 93 1.92 3.03 18.92
N ILE A 94 3.04 2.30 18.78
CA ILE A 94 4.33 2.87 18.38
C ILE A 94 4.54 2.52 16.90
N VAL A 95 4.48 3.56 16.06
CA VAL A 95 4.47 3.40 14.59
C VAL A 95 5.83 3.76 14.01
N VAL A 96 6.54 2.77 13.47
CA VAL A 96 7.76 3.00 12.69
C VAL A 96 7.40 3.14 11.21
N VAL A 97 7.81 4.24 10.59
CA VAL A 97 7.60 4.51 9.16
C VAL A 97 8.95 4.73 8.48
N THR A 98 9.31 3.86 7.54
CA THR A 98 10.50 4.04 6.71
C THR A 98 10.22 4.97 5.53
N GLY A 99 11.18 5.78 5.10
CA GLY A 99 10.98 6.77 4.03
C GLY A 99 9.98 7.87 4.41
N GLY A 100 9.89 8.20 5.71
CA GLY A 100 8.90 9.15 6.23
C GLY A 100 9.26 10.62 6.08
N SER A 101 10.42 10.96 5.52
CA SER A 101 10.82 12.35 5.35
C SER A 101 10.09 13.07 4.22
N SER A 102 9.47 12.36 3.28
CA SER A 102 8.68 12.96 2.18
C SER A 102 7.62 11.98 1.62
N GLY A 103 6.92 12.38 0.55
CA GLY A 103 6.04 11.51 -0.23
C GLY A 103 4.94 10.83 0.59
N ILE A 104 4.73 9.54 0.32
CA ILE A 104 3.70 8.71 0.98
C ILE A 104 3.97 8.61 2.48
N GLY A 105 5.22 8.34 2.89
CA GLY A 105 5.59 8.21 4.29
C GLY A 105 5.27 9.47 5.10
N ALA A 106 5.62 10.65 4.58
CA ALA A 106 5.25 11.92 5.22
C ALA A 106 3.74 12.12 5.28
N SER A 107 3.00 11.73 4.24
CA SER A 107 1.53 11.81 4.22
C SER A 107 0.89 10.90 5.28
N ILE A 108 1.33 9.64 5.39
CA ILE A 108 0.91 8.70 6.44
C ILE A 108 1.07 9.36 7.82
N ILE A 109 2.25 9.92 8.09
CA ILE A 109 2.56 10.52 9.39
C ILE A 109 1.68 11.74 9.66
N ARG A 110 1.47 12.61 8.66
CA ARG A 110 0.57 13.77 8.81
C ARG A 110 -0.87 13.34 9.09
N HIS A 111 -1.37 12.29 8.45
CA HIS A 111 -2.70 11.75 8.71
C HIS A 111 -2.82 11.12 10.10
N ILE A 112 -1.78 10.42 10.57
CA ILE A 112 -1.71 9.90 11.95
C ILE A 112 -1.79 11.06 12.95
N LEU A 113 -0.92 12.06 12.81
CA LEU A 113 -0.84 13.21 13.72
C LEU A 113 -2.06 14.13 13.64
N GLY A 114 -2.69 14.21 12.47
CA GLY A 114 -3.93 14.97 12.27
C GLY A 114 -5.14 14.36 12.99
N ARG A 115 -5.16 13.03 13.17
CA ARG A 115 -6.18 12.34 13.97
C ARG A 115 -5.83 12.33 15.45
N ASN A 116 -4.57 12.03 15.76
CA ASN A 116 -4.05 11.97 17.13
C ASN A 116 -2.71 12.71 17.23
N PRO A 117 -2.72 13.98 17.67
CA PRO A 117 -1.50 14.77 17.86
C PRO A 117 -0.50 14.17 18.87
N ARG A 118 -0.97 13.24 19.72
CA ARG A 118 -0.14 12.56 20.71
C ARG A 118 0.36 11.19 20.23
N ALA A 119 0.10 10.77 19.00
CA ALA A 119 0.61 9.48 18.49
C ALA A 119 2.15 9.42 18.55
N THR A 120 2.69 8.23 18.87
CA THR A 120 4.14 7.99 18.88
C THR A 120 4.58 7.49 17.51
N VAL A 121 5.35 8.32 16.79
CA VAL A 121 5.80 8.00 15.44
C VAL A 121 7.32 8.02 15.39
N VAL A 122 7.89 6.97 14.83
CA VAL A 122 9.31 6.84 14.54
C VAL A 122 9.51 6.95 13.04
N VAL A 123 10.27 7.95 12.61
CA VAL A 123 10.61 8.18 11.20
C VAL A 123 12.02 7.68 10.95
N VAL A 124 12.15 6.75 10.00
CA VAL A 124 13.45 6.25 9.55
C VAL A 124 13.64 6.65 8.10
N ASP A 125 14.63 7.49 7.81
CA ASP A 125 14.94 7.91 6.44
C ASP A 125 16.42 8.29 6.36
N LEU A 126 17.00 8.26 5.17
CA LEU A 126 18.36 8.76 4.93
C LEU A 126 18.37 10.29 4.86
N ALA A 127 17.30 10.87 4.29
CA ALA A 127 17.16 12.30 4.07
C ALA A 127 16.50 12.98 5.29
N PRO A 128 16.87 14.23 5.61
CA PRO A 128 16.19 15.00 6.67
C PRO A 128 14.70 15.19 6.34
N LEU A 129 13.90 15.41 7.39
CA LEU A 129 12.46 15.66 7.26
C LEU A 129 12.21 16.89 6.36
N SER A 130 11.38 16.74 5.32
CA SER A 130 10.96 17.88 4.48
C SER A 130 9.77 18.65 5.06
N TRP A 131 9.40 18.36 6.31
CA TRP A 131 8.24 18.88 7.00
C TRP A 131 8.56 19.00 8.48
N LYS A 132 7.88 19.94 9.15
CA LYS A 132 8.08 20.17 10.59
C LYS A 132 7.01 19.42 11.38
N PRO A 133 7.39 18.54 12.31
CA PRO A 133 6.43 17.97 13.26
C PRO A 133 5.69 19.08 14.02
N PRO A 134 4.39 18.91 14.29
CA PRO A 134 3.66 19.82 15.18
C PRO A 134 4.36 19.94 16.54
N ALA A 135 4.29 21.12 17.15
CA ALA A 135 4.88 21.32 18.47
C ALA A 135 4.25 20.36 19.49
N GLY A 136 5.09 19.67 20.27
CA GLY A 136 4.66 18.67 21.25
C GLY A 136 4.28 17.30 20.68
N ALA A 137 4.37 17.08 19.36
CA ALA A 137 4.17 15.77 18.77
C ALA A 137 5.29 14.79 19.16
N ARG A 138 4.94 13.53 19.43
CA ARG A 138 5.90 12.46 19.76
C ARG A 138 6.50 11.84 18.49
N VAL A 139 7.20 12.66 17.71
CA VAL A 139 7.87 12.25 16.47
C VAL A 139 9.38 12.11 16.71
N HIS A 140 9.89 10.90 16.54
CA HIS A 140 11.30 10.56 16.69
C HIS A 140 11.91 10.31 15.31
N TYR A 141 12.85 11.13 14.88
CA TYR A 141 13.56 10.93 13.61
C TYR A 141 14.89 10.23 13.83
N PHE A 142 15.15 9.18 13.05
CA PHE A 142 16.42 8.49 12.98
C PHE A 142 16.92 8.49 11.54
N ARG A 143 18.12 9.04 11.35
CA ARG A 143 18.81 8.98 10.06
C ARG A 143 19.42 7.59 9.89
N CYS A 144 19.05 6.86 8.86
CA CYS A 144 19.62 5.54 8.58
C CYS A 144 19.64 5.26 7.08
N ASP A 145 20.77 4.74 6.61
CA ASP A 145 20.83 4.06 5.31
C ASP A 145 20.24 2.65 5.49
N LEU A 146 19.18 2.35 4.74
CA LEU A 146 18.50 1.06 4.83
C LEU A 146 19.26 -0.06 4.10
N THR A 147 20.30 0.26 3.34
CA THR A 147 21.11 -0.71 2.59
C THR A 147 22.19 -1.37 3.46
N ASP A 148 22.46 -0.80 4.63
CA ASP A 148 23.40 -1.33 5.62
C ASP A 148 22.66 -2.16 6.68
N ALA A 149 22.82 -3.49 6.59
CA ALA A 149 22.23 -4.42 7.54
C ALA A 149 22.75 -4.26 8.99
N GLY A 150 24.01 -3.82 9.16
CA GLY A 150 24.59 -3.53 10.46
C GLY A 150 23.94 -2.30 11.09
N ALA A 151 23.81 -1.22 10.31
CA ALA A 151 23.12 -0.01 10.73
C ALA A 151 21.66 -0.28 11.11
N LEU A 152 20.94 -1.12 10.35
CA LEU A 152 19.56 -1.51 10.67
C LEU A 152 19.43 -2.18 12.05
N LYS A 153 20.33 -3.10 12.38
CA LYS A 153 20.32 -3.80 13.68
C LYS A 153 20.54 -2.83 14.85
N THR A 154 21.52 -1.93 14.70
CA THR A 154 21.83 -0.89 15.68
C THR A 154 20.65 0.07 15.84
N LEU A 155 20.07 0.53 14.73
CA LEU A 155 18.87 1.37 14.70
C LEU A 155 17.70 0.72 15.45
N CYS A 156 17.40 -0.55 15.16
CA CYS A 156 16.28 -1.23 15.81
C CYS A 156 16.46 -1.34 17.33
N THR A 157 17.68 -1.57 17.77
CA THR A 157 18.02 -1.55 19.21
C THR A 157 17.84 -0.16 19.81
N LEU A 158 18.30 0.87 19.11
CA LEU A 158 18.16 2.25 19.54
C LEU A 158 16.69 2.69 19.65
N ILE A 159 15.85 2.30 18.70
CA ILE A 159 14.39 2.57 18.72
C ILE A 159 13.76 1.93 19.96
N ARG A 160 14.04 0.64 20.22
CA ARG A 160 13.52 -0.06 21.40
C ARG A 160 13.93 0.62 22.70
N THR A 161 15.19 1.05 22.81
CA THR A 161 15.71 1.71 24.02
C THR A 161 15.15 3.12 24.22
N LYS A 162 15.04 3.93 23.15
CA LYS A 162 14.65 5.35 23.25
C LYS A 162 13.14 5.59 23.21
N VAL A 163 12.40 4.74 22.52
CA VAL A 163 10.97 4.95 22.24
C VAL A 163 10.13 3.83 22.85
N GLY A 164 10.60 2.59 22.76
CA GLY A 164 9.89 1.38 23.17
C GLY A 164 9.76 0.38 22.02
N ASP A 165 9.16 -0.77 22.29
CA ASP A 165 8.96 -1.81 21.27
C ASP A 165 7.87 -1.41 20.26
N PRO A 166 8.20 -1.29 18.96
CA PRO A 166 7.22 -0.99 17.93
C PRO A 166 6.12 -2.04 17.82
N THR A 167 4.88 -1.57 17.69
CA THR A 167 3.70 -2.40 17.43
C THR A 167 3.21 -2.25 15.99
N VAL A 168 3.62 -1.18 15.30
CA VAL A 168 3.35 -0.98 13.87
C VAL A 168 4.64 -0.74 13.10
N LEU A 169 4.84 -1.48 12.02
CA LEU A 169 5.93 -1.26 11.07
C LEU A 169 5.36 -0.96 9.69
N VAL A 170 5.66 0.22 9.15
CA VAL A 170 5.32 0.63 7.79
C VAL A 170 6.60 0.62 6.94
N ASN A 171 6.78 -0.47 6.19
CA ASN A 171 7.81 -0.63 5.18
C ASN A 171 7.41 0.19 3.92
N ASN A 172 7.73 1.47 3.94
CA ASN A 172 7.37 2.43 2.88
C ASN A 172 8.56 2.88 2.02
N ALA A 173 9.78 2.92 2.57
CA ALA A 173 10.96 3.33 1.82
C ALA A 173 11.13 2.52 0.53
N GLY A 174 11.52 3.21 -0.54
CA GLY A 174 11.88 2.56 -1.78
C GLY A 174 12.49 3.51 -2.80
N ILE A 175 13.26 2.93 -3.72
CA ILE A 175 13.93 3.63 -4.81
C ILE A 175 13.68 2.92 -6.14
N ALA A 176 13.76 3.66 -7.24
CA ALA A 176 13.76 3.13 -8.61
C ALA A 176 14.80 3.92 -9.42
N ARG A 177 15.50 3.23 -10.32
CA ARG A 177 16.62 3.82 -11.09
C ARG A 177 16.29 4.16 -12.54
N GLY A 178 15.20 3.61 -13.09
CA GLY A 178 14.73 3.95 -14.43
C GLY A 178 15.65 3.52 -15.57
N ARG A 179 16.41 2.43 -15.39
CA ARG A 179 17.33 1.86 -16.38
C ARG A 179 16.82 0.50 -16.86
N THR A 180 17.05 0.18 -18.13
CA THR A 180 16.85 -1.20 -18.61
C THR A 180 17.85 -2.15 -17.95
N VAL A 181 17.61 -3.46 -18.03
CA VAL A 181 18.53 -4.47 -17.50
C VAL A 181 19.94 -4.36 -18.11
N MET A 182 20.05 -3.92 -19.37
CA MET A 182 21.35 -3.75 -20.04
C MET A 182 22.06 -2.45 -19.64
N GLU A 183 21.32 -1.41 -19.26
CA GLU A 183 21.86 -0.09 -18.90
C GLU A 183 22.18 0.02 -17.40
N GLY A 184 21.44 -0.69 -16.55
CA GLY A 184 21.61 -0.66 -15.10
C GLY A 184 22.94 -1.27 -14.67
N SER A 185 23.65 -0.58 -13.77
CA SER A 185 24.87 -1.12 -13.17
C SER A 185 24.55 -2.22 -12.14
N TYR A 186 25.53 -3.05 -11.80
CA TYR A 186 25.39 -4.00 -10.67
C TYR A 186 25.03 -3.28 -9.36
N ALA A 187 25.59 -2.08 -9.15
CA ALA A 187 25.37 -1.30 -7.96
C ALA A 187 23.94 -0.73 -7.90
N ASP A 188 23.35 -0.36 -9.05
CA ASP A 188 21.93 0.01 -9.14
C ASP A 188 21.02 -1.14 -8.67
N VAL A 189 21.31 -2.36 -9.13
CA VAL A 189 20.52 -3.55 -8.77
C VAL A 189 20.67 -3.88 -7.28
N ASP A 190 21.90 -3.91 -6.75
CA ASP A 190 22.15 -4.16 -5.32
C ASP A 190 21.43 -3.12 -4.45
N LEU A 191 21.52 -1.85 -4.82
CA LEU A 191 20.87 -0.77 -4.08
C LEU A 191 19.34 -0.90 -4.08
N THR A 192 18.73 -1.18 -5.25
CA THR A 192 17.28 -1.38 -5.36
C THR A 192 16.83 -2.60 -4.55
N VAL A 193 17.54 -3.73 -4.65
CA VAL A 193 17.24 -4.96 -3.90
C VAL A 193 17.37 -4.76 -2.40
N ARG A 194 18.45 -4.14 -1.95
CA ARG A 194 18.68 -3.90 -0.52
C ARG A 194 17.63 -2.99 0.07
N THR A 195 17.33 -1.88 -0.59
CA THR A 195 16.38 -0.88 -0.08
C THR A 195 14.94 -1.39 -0.11
N ASN A 196 14.51 -1.99 -1.22
CA ASN A 196 13.08 -2.26 -1.45
C ASN A 196 12.63 -3.64 -0.94
N LEU A 197 13.56 -4.58 -0.72
CA LEU A 197 13.25 -5.96 -0.34
C LEU A 197 14.00 -6.41 0.91
N VAL A 198 15.32 -6.30 0.94
CA VAL A 198 16.12 -6.78 2.08
C VAL A 198 15.82 -5.97 3.34
N ALA A 199 15.75 -4.63 3.25
CA ALA A 199 15.47 -3.79 4.40
C ALA A 199 14.09 -4.07 5.04
N PRO A 200 12.96 -4.15 4.29
CA PRO A 200 11.69 -4.63 4.84
C PRO A 200 11.77 -5.99 5.53
N PHE A 201 12.53 -6.94 4.96
CA PHE A 201 12.74 -8.25 5.55
C PHE A 201 13.47 -8.15 6.90
N LEU A 202 14.57 -7.41 6.94
CA LEU A 202 15.41 -7.26 8.15
C LEU A 202 14.71 -6.45 9.26
N LEU A 203 13.99 -5.37 8.91
CA LEU A 203 13.18 -4.62 9.86
C LEU A 203 12.06 -5.47 10.45
N THR A 204 11.42 -6.28 9.60
CA THR A 204 10.43 -7.26 10.07
C THR A 204 11.08 -8.27 11.01
N LYS A 205 12.24 -8.84 10.66
CA LYS A 205 13.00 -9.75 11.53
C LYS A 205 13.30 -9.15 12.90
N GLU A 206 13.60 -7.85 12.98
CA GLU A 206 13.95 -7.15 14.22
C GLU A 206 12.75 -6.80 15.10
N PHE A 207 11.62 -6.38 14.52
CA PHE A 207 10.45 -5.94 15.31
C PHE A 207 9.38 -7.02 15.52
N LEU A 208 9.28 -7.99 14.61
CA LEU A 208 8.27 -9.05 14.67
C LEU A 208 8.31 -9.90 15.96
N PRO A 209 9.46 -10.24 16.56
CA PRO A 209 9.49 -11.06 17.77
C PRO A 209 8.66 -10.49 18.93
N TYR A 210 8.64 -9.16 19.10
CA TYR A 210 7.81 -8.53 20.13
C TYR A 210 6.31 -8.64 19.78
N MET A 211 5.94 -8.34 18.53
CA MET A 211 4.55 -8.44 18.06
C MET A 211 4.00 -9.86 18.22
N VAL A 212 4.81 -10.87 17.90
CA VAL A 212 4.46 -12.29 18.06
C VAL A 212 4.28 -12.65 19.54
N ARG A 213 5.22 -12.27 20.42
CA ARG A 213 5.10 -12.53 21.86
C ARG A 213 3.84 -11.93 22.46
N ARG A 214 3.43 -10.76 21.98
CA ARG A 214 2.20 -10.08 22.42
C ARG A 214 0.95 -10.54 21.68
N ASN A 215 1.12 -11.31 20.60
CA ASN A 215 0.07 -11.62 19.61
C ASN A 215 -0.72 -10.35 19.26
N HIS A 216 0.01 -9.29 18.92
CA HIS A 216 -0.53 -7.95 18.71
C HIS A 216 0.49 -7.12 17.93
N GLY A 217 0.05 -6.48 16.86
CA GLY A 217 0.86 -5.62 16.02
C GLY A 217 0.38 -5.61 14.57
N HIS A 218 0.97 -4.75 13.74
CA HIS A 218 0.57 -4.58 12.34
C HIS A 218 1.76 -4.25 11.46
N ILE A 219 2.00 -5.06 10.43
CA ILE A 219 3.02 -4.80 9.41
C ILE A 219 2.36 -4.30 8.13
N VAL A 220 2.75 -3.13 7.66
CA VAL A 220 2.29 -2.54 6.39
C VAL A 220 3.44 -2.58 5.39
N ASN A 221 3.23 -3.24 4.27
CA ASN A 221 4.16 -3.25 3.14
C ASN A 221 3.60 -2.37 2.02
N VAL A 222 4.35 -1.33 1.64
CA VAL A 222 4.01 -0.47 0.49
C VAL A 222 4.60 -1.10 -0.77
N GLY A 223 3.75 -1.89 -1.43
CA GLY A 223 4.00 -2.50 -2.73
C GLY A 223 3.76 -1.54 -3.89
N SER A 224 3.54 -2.11 -5.07
CA SER A 224 3.38 -1.37 -6.32
C SER A 224 2.62 -2.21 -7.33
N MET A 225 1.83 -1.59 -8.19
CA MET A 225 1.23 -2.26 -9.36
C MET A 225 2.28 -2.85 -10.30
N SER A 226 3.52 -2.37 -10.26
CA SER A 226 4.64 -2.96 -11.01
C SER A 226 5.00 -4.38 -10.58
N SER A 227 4.61 -4.80 -9.37
CA SER A 227 4.71 -6.22 -8.94
C SER A 227 3.78 -7.13 -9.74
N VAL A 228 2.72 -6.55 -10.31
CA VAL A 228 1.70 -7.24 -11.10
C VAL A 228 1.95 -7.01 -12.58
N VAL A 229 1.86 -5.76 -13.03
CA VAL A 229 2.06 -5.35 -14.42
C VAL A 229 3.34 -4.50 -14.48
N PRO A 230 4.51 -5.11 -14.71
CA PRO A 230 5.79 -4.41 -14.66
C PRO A 230 5.96 -3.46 -15.86
N PRO A 231 6.20 -2.15 -15.64
CA PRO A 231 6.56 -1.24 -16.71
C PRO A 231 7.98 -1.46 -17.23
N LEU A 232 8.27 -0.88 -18.40
CA LEU A 232 9.62 -0.84 -18.97
C LEU A 232 10.58 -0.03 -18.07
N ARG A 233 11.88 -0.33 -18.17
CA ARG A 233 12.99 0.40 -17.49
C ARG A 233 13.01 0.34 -15.95
N ILE A 234 12.19 -0.51 -15.33
CA ILE A 234 12.15 -0.69 -13.86
C ILE A 234 12.03 -2.17 -13.47
N ALA A 235 12.79 -3.03 -14.16
CA ALA A 235 12.73 -4.48 -13.96
C ALA A 235 13.22 -4.90 -12.56
N ASP A 236 14.32 -4.29 -12.10
CA ASP A 236 14.87 -4.46 -10.74
C ASP A 236 13.84 -4.04 -9.67
N TYR A 237 13.26 -2.85 -9.80
CA TYR A 237 12.21 -2.36 -8.92
C TYR A 237 11.00 -3.28 -8.92
N SER A 238 10.52 -3.69 -10.09
CA SER A 238 9.35 -4.58 -10.24
C SER A 238 9.61 -5.94 -9.59
N ALA A 239 10.81 -6.50 -9.76
CA ALA A 239 11.23 -7.74 -9.12
C ALA A 239 11.24 -7.59 -7.58
N THR A 240 11.78 -6.50 -7.04
CA THR A 240 11.75 -6.26 -5.59
C THR A 240 10.35 -6.11 -5.03
N LYS A 241 9.45 -5.42 -5.74
CA LYS A 241 8.05 -5.26 -5.30
C LYS A 241 7.25 -6.55 -5.41
N ALA A 242 7.54 -7.42 -6.39
CA ALA A 242 7.02 -8.77 -6.44
C ALA A 242 7.54 -9.64 -5.28
N GLY A 243 8.85 -9.56 -4.98
CA GLY A 243 9.45 -10.22 -3.82
C GLY A 243 8.84 -9.76 -2.49
N LEU A 244 8.52 -8.47 -2.35
CA LEU A 244 7.86 -7.92 -1.16
C LEU A 244 6.43 -8.46 -0.99
N THR A 245 5.69 -8.64 -2.09
CA THR A 245 4.38 -9.31 -2.07
C THR A 245 4.52 -10.77 -1.63
N ALA A 246 5.49 -11.51 -2.16
CA ALA A 246 5.75 -12.89 -1.76
C ALA A 246 6.14 -13.00 -0.27
N LEU A 247 6.99 -12.08 0.22
CA LEU A 247 7.33 -11.98 1.64
C LEU A 247 6.08 -11.76 2.51
N HIS A 248 5.21 -10.83 2.10
CA HIS A 248 3.95 -10.55 2.81
C HIS A 248 3.06 -11.80 2.91
N GLU A 249 2.84 -12.50 1.79
CA GLU A 249 2.01 -13.70 1.73
C GLU A 249 2.60 -14.86 2.56
N ALA A 250 3.90 -15.11 2.45
CA ALA A 250 4.58 -16.12 3.24
C ALA A 250 4.49 -15.83 4.74
N LEU A 251 4.77 -14.58 5.14
CA LEU A 251 4.71 -14.16 6.54
C LEU A 251 3.29 -14.32 7.13
N GLN A 252 2.23 -14.15 6.34
CA GLN A 252 0.86 -14.36 6.83
C GLN A 252 0.66 -15.81 7.30
N LEU A 253 1.20 -16.77 6.53
CA LEU A 253 1.14 -18.19 6.87
C LEU A 253 2.02 -18.52 8.07
N GLU A 254 3.23 -17.95 8.15
CA GLU A 254 4.13 -18.14 9.29
C GLU A 254 3.51 -17.63 10.59
N LEU A 255 2.92 -16.42 10.59
CA LEU A 255 2.23 -15.85 11.75
C LEU A 255 1.12 -16.77 12.26
N LYS A 256 0.30 -17.30 11.36
CA LYS A 256 -0.84 -18.15 11.72
C LYS A 256 -0.40 -19.54 12.18
N TYR A 257 0.42 -20.21 11.39
CA TYR A 257 0.67 -21.65 11.55
C TYR A 257 1.92 -21.98 12.34
N ILE A 258 2.97 -21.15 12.27
CA ILE A 258 4.23 -21.36 12.98
C ILE A 258 4.20 -20.62 14.31
N HIS A 259 4.03 -19.30 14.27
CA HIS A 259 4.12 -18.43 15.45
C HIS A 259 2.87 -18.41 16.33
N LYS A 260 1.75 -18.97 15.84
CA LYS A 260 0.44 -18.98 16.52
C LYS A 260 0.02 -17.58 16.99
N ALA A 261 0.34 -16.57 16.18
CA ALA A 261 0.09 -15.16 16.44
C ALA A 261 -0.92 -14.57 15.42
N PRO A 262 -2.16 -15.09 15.34
CA PRO A 262 -3.11 -14.72 14.29
C PRO A 262 -3.62 -13.28 14.36
N LYS A 263 -3.36 -12.57 15.46
CA LYS A 263 -3.74 -11.17 15.66
C LYS A 263 -2.67 -10.17 15.23
N VAL A 264 -1.45 -10.63 14.91
CA VAL A 264 -0.46 -9.78 14.22
C VAL A 264 -0.96 -9.60 12.80
N ARG A 265 -1.40 -8.38 12.48
CA ARG A 265 -2.04 -8.04 11.21
C ARG A 265 -1.01 -7.69 10.15
N GLN A 266 -1.41 -7.84 8.90
CA GLN A 266 -0.62 -7.34 7.79
C GLN A 266 -1.49 -6.60 6.77
N THR A 267 -0.97 -5.50 6.24
CA THR A 267 -1.58 -4.75 5.14
C THR A 267 -0.60 -4.64 3.97
N LEU A 268 -1.08 -4.95 2.77
CA LEU A 268 -0.31 -4.77 1.53
C LEU A 268 -0.94 -3.67 0.70
N GLY A 269 -0.21 -2.59 0.48
CA GLY A 269 -0.61 -1.52 -0.43
C GLY A 269 -0.12 -1.80 -1.85
N ILE A 270 -1.00 -2.03 -2.81
CA ILE A 270 -0.66 -2.16 -4.22
C ILE A 270 -1.17 -0.92 -4.96
N PHE A 271 -0.25 -0.01 -5.26
CA PHE A 271 -0.59 1.31 -5.79
C PHE A 271 -0.07 1.53 -7.20
N GLY A 272 -0.84 2.29 -7.99
CA GLY A 272 -0.40 2.83 -9.28
C GLY A 272 0.64 3.94 -9.12
N PHE A 273 0.84 4.74 -10.17
CA PHE A 273 1.72 5.91 -10.07
C PHE A 273 1.15 6.95 -9.09
N ILE A 274 2.01 7.50 -8.24
CA ILE A 274 1.65 8.48 -7.19
C ILE A 274 2.54 9.70 -7.37
N ARG A 275 1.96 10.91 -7.27
CA ARG A 275 2.69 12.19 -7.31
C ARG A 275 3.67 12.30 -6.13
N THR A 276 4.90 11.88 -6.32
CA THR A 276 5.93 11.82 -5.26
C THR A 276 7.26 12.32 -5.81
N PRO A 277 8.26 12.61 -4.96
CA PRO A 277 9.60 12.91 -5.45
C PRO A 277 10.20 11.82 -6.36
N LEU A 278 9.73 10.57 -6.27
CA LEU A 278 10.13 9.45 -7.13
C LEU A 278 9.50 9.53 -8.54
N VAL A 279 8.35 10.19 -8.67
CA VAL A 279 7.56 10.32 -9.91
C VAL A 279 7.22 11.79 -10.09
N GLN A 280 8.12 12.53 -10.73
CA GLN A 280 7.97 13.96 -11.02
C GLN A 280 7.48 14.23 -12.46
N PHE A 281 7.15 13.17 -13.20
CA PHE A 281 6.73 13.21 -14.59
C PHE A 281 5.24 12.84 -14.74
N ASP A 282 4.64 13.22 -15.87
CA ASP A 282 3.34 12.69 -16.29
C ASP A 282 3.58 11.36 -17.06
N PRO A 283 3.08 10.21 -16.57
CA PRO A 283 3.27 8.93 -17.24
C PRO A 283 2.47 8.79 -18.54
N GLY A 284 1.72 9.81 -18.98
CA GLY A 284 0.93 9.79 -20.22
C GLY A 284 -0.22 8.78 -20.18
N GLN A 285 -0.68 8.44 -18.97
CA GLN A 285 -1.70 7.43 -18.75
C GLN A 285 -3.12 8.01 -18.89
N PRO A 286 -4.11 7.20 -19.32
CA PRO A 286 -5.48 7.65 -19.40
C PRO A 286 -6.02 7.97 -17.99
N HIS A 287 -6.13 9.26 -17.69
CA HIS A 287 -6.49 9.78 -16.36
C HIS A 287 -7.73 9.13 -15.75
N PHE A 288 -8.74 8.81 -16.56
CA PHE A 288 -9.96 8.17 -16.08
C PHE A 288 -9.71 6.76 -15.50
N LEU A 289 -8.89 5.93 -16.15
CA LEU A 289 -8.63 4.54 -15.73
C LEU A 289 -7.42 4.42 -14.80
N MET A 290 -6.38 5.20 -15.08
CA MET A 290 -5.08 5.18 -14.42
C MET A 290 -4.70 6.60 -13.98
N PRO A 291 -5.45 7.19 -13.02
CA PRO A 291 -5.11 8.50 -12.51
C PRO A 291 -3.77 8.47 -11.78
N LEU A 292 -2.99 9.53 -11.95
CA LEU A 292 -1.82 9.79 -11.13
C LEU A 292 -2.30 10.18 -9.71
N LEU A 293 -2.10 9.26 -8.75
CA LEU A 293 -2.68 9.34 -7.41
C LEU A 293 -2.06 10.47 -6.57
N HIS A 294 -2.87 11.11 -5.72
CA HIS A 294 -2.39 12.04 -4.72
C HIS A 294 -1.81 11.28 -3.52
N VAL A 295 -0.71 11.77 -2.93
CA VAL A 295 -0.06 11.13 -1.77
C VAL A 295 -1.02 10.94 -0.60
N ASP A 296 -1.85 11.95 -0.34
CA ASP A 296 -2.85 11.90 0.75
C ASP A 296 -3.95 10.87 0.52
N THR A 297 -4.30 10.54 -0.72
CA THR A 297 -5.23 9.44 -0.98
C THR A 297 -4.66 8.10 -0.53
N VAL A 298 -3.36 7.89 -0.73
CA VAL A 298 -2.64 6.68 -0.31
C VAL A 298 -2.38 6.68 1.19
N GLY A 299 -1.89 7.80 1.73
CA GLY A 299 -1.62 7.98 3.16
C GLY A 299 -2.87 7.78 4.00
N GLU A 300 -3.98 8.41 3.61
CA GLU A 300 -5.29 8.25 4.26
C GLU A 300 -5.76 6.80 4.22
N ALA A 301 -5.67 6.11 3.07
CA ALA A 301 -6.10 4.71 2.96
C ALA A 301 -5.31 3.76 3.87
N ILE A 302 -3.99 3.97 4.01
CA ILE A 302 -3.14 3.19 4.92
C ILE A 302 -3.52 3.49 6.37
N VAL A 303 -3.71 4.76 6.74
CA VAL A 303 -4.09 5.15 8.09
C VAL A 303 -5.48 4.59 8.45
N GLU A 304 -6.45 4.61 7.54
CA GLU A 304 -7.75 3.97 7.77
C GLU A 304 -7.64 2.47 8.02
N ALA A 305 -6.77 1.77 7.29
CA ALA A 305 -6.54 0.35 7.53
C ALA A 305 -5.97 0.11 8.94
N LEU A 306 -5.00 0.93 9.37
CA LEU A 306 -4.43 0.86 10.72
C LEU A 306 -5.48 1.14 11.81
N TYR A 307 -6.28 2.21 11.69
CA TYR A 307 -7.34 2.52 12.64
C TYR A 307 -8.43 1.44 12.69
N SER A 308 -8.68 0.73 11.58
CA SER A 308 -9.67 -0.34 11.56
C SER A 308 -9.29 -1.55 12.41
N GLY A 309 -8.00 -1.75 12.69
CA GLY A 309 -7.47 -2.96 13.36
C GLY A 309 -7.50 -4.22 12.51
N TYR A 310 -7.82 -4.10 11.22
CA TYR A 310 -7.86 -5.20 10.27
C TYR A 310 -6.74 -5.05 9.22
N GLY A 311 -6.11 -6.18 8.89
CA GLY A 311 -5.22 -6.32 7.76
C GLY A 311 -5.97 -6.56 6.43
N GLY A 312 -5.24 -6.51 5.33
CA GLY A 312 -5.75 -6.81 3.99
C GLY A 312 -4.95 -6.12 2.87
N THR A 313 -5.37 -6.34 1.62
CA THR A 313 -4.74 -5.70 0.45
C THR A 313 -5.52 -4.47 0.02
N ILE A 314 -4.83 -3.34 -0.10
CA ILE A 314 -5.37 -2.06 -0.57
C ILE A 314 -4.91 -1.86 -2.01
N TYR A 315 -5.86 -1.84 -2.95
CA TYR A 315 -5.58 -1.46 -4.34
C TYR A 315 -5.97 0.00 -4.56
N LEU A 316 -5.05 0.80 -5.10
CA LEU A 316 -5.36 2.15 -5.59
C LEU A 316 -4.72 2.36 -6.96
N PRO A 317 -5.50 2.72 -8.01
CA PRO A 317 -6.96 2.76 -8.03
C PRO A 317 -7.58 1.37 -7.80
N LYS A 318 -8.76 1.30 -7.19
CA LYS A 318 -9.42 0.05 -6.78
C LYS A 318 -9.68 -0.91 -7.93
N PHE A 319 -9.95 -0.36 -9.13
CA PHE A 319 -10.14 -1.15 -10.35
C PHE A 319 -8.97 -2.12 -10.63
N MET A 320 -7.75 -1.79 -10.19
CA MET A 320 -6.58 -2.65 -10.41
C MET A 320 -6.65 -4.02 -9.73
N SER A 321 -7.50 -4.18 -8.71
CA SER A 321 -7.78 -5.50 -8.14
C SER A 321 -8.30 -6.48 -9.21
N LEU A 322 -9.11 -6.02 -10.16
CA LEU A 322 -9.61 -6.85 -11.26
C LEU A 322 -8.51 -7.20 -12.26
N VAL A 323 -7.58 -6.27 -12.50
CA VAL A 323 -6.42 -6.51 -13.39
C VAL A 323 -5.55 -7.64 -12.85
N THR A 324 -5.43 -7.80 -11.53
CA THR A 324 -4.69 -8.93 -10.97
C THR A 324 -5.31 -10.29 -11.28
N CYS A 325 -6.64 -10.36 -11.48
CA CYS A 325 -7.30 -11.60 -11.89
C CYS A 325 -6.94 -12.04 -13.31
N LEU A 326 -6.49 -11.11 -14.18
CA LEU A 326 -6.07 -11.45 -15.54
C LEU A 326 -4.85 -12.39 -15.57
N ARG A 327 -4.05 -12.42 -14.49
CA ARG A 327 -2.95 -13.39 -14.33
C ARG A 327 -3.42 -14.85 -14.29
N ALA A 328 -4.68 -15.10 -13.93
CA ALA A 328 -5.27 -16.44 -13.98
C ALA A 328 -5.78 -16.83 -15.38
N GLY A 329 -5.79 -15.87 -16.32
CA GLY A 329 -6.21 -16.10 -17.70
C GLY A 329 -5.09 -16.67 -18.58
N PRO A 330 -5.38 -16.90 -19.88
CA PRO A 330 -4.38 -17.35 -20.84
C PRO A 330 -3.21 -16.36 -20.98
N GLU A 331 -1.99 -16.89 -21.19
CA GLU A 331 -0.77 -16.07 -21.27
C GLU A 331 -0.82 -14.98 -22.35
N TRP A 332 -1.50 -15.24 -23.48
CA TRP A 332 -1.64 -14.23 -24.53
C TRP A 332 -2.45 -13.01 -24.08
N LEU A 333 -3.50 -13.21 -23.28
CA LEU A 333 -4.35 -12.14 -22.76
C LEU A 333 -3.57 -11.33 -21.73
N TRP A 334 -2.85 -12.03 -20.86
CA TRP A 334 -2.01 -11.41 -19.87
C TRP A 334 -0.83 -10.63 -20.49
N ARG A 335 -0.24 -11.17 -21.57
CA ARG A 335 0.77 -10.47 -22.36
C ARG A 335 0.22 -9.21 -23.01
N ALA A 336 -0.96 -9.25 -23.63
CA ALA A 336 -1.59 -8.07 -24.19
C ALA A 336 -1.82 -6.97 -23.13
N ALA A 337 -2.23 -7.35 -21.92
CA ALA A 337 -2.37 -6.42 -20.81
C ALA A 337 -1.03 -5.82 -20.34
N ARG A 338 0.08 -6.55 -20.43
CA ARG A 338 1.43 -6.01 -20.14
C ARG A 338 1.96 -5.12 -21.25
N GLU A 339 1.65 -5.41 -22.51
CA GLU A 339 2.07 -4.59 -23.64
C GLU A 339 1.52 -3.16 -23.57
N THR A 340 0.41 -2.92 -22.85
CA THR A 340 -0.07 -1.56 -22.59
C THR A 340 0.91 -0.71 -21.78
N THR A 341 1.87 -1.30 -21.05
CA THR A 341 2.92 -0.52 -20.36
C THR A 341 3.99 0.00 -21.30
N ALA A 342 3.96 -0.35 -22.59
CA ALA A 342 4.87 0.21 -23.58
C ALA A 342 4.75 1.74 -23.71
N SER A 343 3.61 2.32 -23.33
CA SER A 343 3.44 3.78 -23.26
C SER A 343 4.40 4.45 -22.27
N ALA A 344 4.91 3.72 -21.28
CA ALA A 344 5.86 4.21 -20.30
C ALA A 344 7.33 4.09 -20.75
N LYS A 345 7.61 3.81 -22.03
CA LYS A 345 8.98 3.64 -22.55
C LYS A 345 9.86 4.88 -22.39
N ASP A 346 9.27 6.07 -22.49
CA ASP A 346 9.96 7.37 -22.46
C ASP A 346 9.90 8.02 -21.07
N VAL A 347 9.47 7.25 -20.05
CA VAL A 347 9.39 7.72 -18.68
C VAL A 347 10.78 7.75 -18.06
N ASP A 348 11.19 8.94 -17.59
CA ASP A 348 12.43 9.14 -16.86
C ASP A 348 12.19 9.08 -15.34
N TYR A 349 12.71 8.03 -14.68
CA TYR A 349 12.61 7.88 -13.23
C TYR A 349 13.78 8.61 -12.58
N VAL A 350 13.53 9.83 -12.10
CA VAL A 350 14.54 10.60 -11.38
C VAL A 350 14.50 10.20 -9.89
N PRO A 351 15.57 9.57 -9.37
CA PRO A 351 15.62 9.20 -7.96
C PRO A 351 15.73 10.44 -7.07
N ARG A 352 15.10 10.41 -5.90
CA ARG A 352 15.13 11.52 -4.93
C ARG A 352 16.54 11.79 -4.41
N GLN A 353 17.28 10.75 -4.05
CA GLN A 353 18.67 10.87 -3.65
C GLN A 353 19.57 10.78 -4.87
N LYS A 354 20.56 11.68 -4.95
CA LYS A 354 21.68 11.52 -5.88
C LYS A 354 22.45 10.27 -5.45
N ILE A 355 22.79 9.43 -6.41
CA ILE A 355 23.51 8.18 -6.18
C ILE A 355 24.71 8.22 -7.11
N ASN A 356 25.87 7.92 -6.56
CA ASN A 356 27.10 7.85 -7.31
C ASN A 356 27.07 6.61 -8.22
N ASP A 357 27.02 6.82 -9.53
CA ASP A 357 26.88 5.72 -10.50
C ASP A 357 28.06 4.74 -10.52
N THR A 358 29.23 5.12 -9.98
CA THR A 358 30.41 4.24 -9.90
C THR A 358 30.40 3.37 -8.64
N THR A 359 29.98 3.91 -7.51
CA THR A 359 30.01 3.20 -6.22
C THR A 359 28.66 2.62 -5.81
N GLY A 360 27.56 3.08 -6.43
CA GLY A 360 26.18 2.75 -6.04
C GLY A 360 25.76 3.31 -4.68
N THR A 361 26.57 4.18 -4.07
CA THR A 361 26.26 4.77 -2.77
C THR A 361 25.52 6.09 -2.92
N PHE A 362 24.75 6.49 -1.89
CA PHE A 362 24.07 7.77 -1.89
C PHE A 362 25.07 8.93 -1.79
N ASP A 363 24.99 9.88 -2.72
CA ASP A 363 25.73 11.15 -2.65
C ASP A 363 25.07 12.03 -1.58
N LEU A 364 25.67 12.00 -0.39
CA LEU A 364 25.28 12.86 0.72
C LEU A 364 25.91 14.24 0.52
N GLU A 365 25.31 15.11 -0.32
CA GLU A 365 25.68 16.53 -0.34
C GLU A 365 25.47 17.11 1.07
N GLY A 366 26.57 17.36 1.81
CA GLY A 366 26.54 17.86 3.18
C GLY A 366 27.62 17.34 4.15
N THR A 367 28.52 16.44 3.75
CA THR A 367 29.75 16.19 4.52
C THR A 367 30.84 17.19 4.15
N ALA A 368 30.56 18.48 4.34
CA ALA A 368 31.65 19.41 4.65
C ALA A 368 32.08 19.06 6.07
N GLY A 369 33.36 18.69 6.25
CA GLY A 369 33.91 18.39 7.56
C GLY A 369 33.58 19.50 8.54
N VAL A 370 32.77 19.18 9.55
CA VAL A 370 32.79 19.92 10.80
C VAL A 370 34.05 19.44 11.50
N VAL A 371 35.13 20.21 11.35
CA VAL A 371 36.19 20.22 12.35
C VAL A 371 35.52 20.76 13.60
N SER A 372 35.21 19.88 14.54
CA SER A 372 34.83 20.28 15.89
C SER A 372 36.12 20.67 16.62
N ASP A 373 36.18 21.90 17.13
CA ASP A 373 37.26 22.37 17.99
C ASP A 373 37.27 21.67 19.37
N ASP A 374 36.32 20.79 19.64
CA ASP A 374 36.20 20.09 20.91
C ASP A 374 36.16 18.57 20.67
N GLY A 375 37.32 17.93 20.75
CA GLY A 375 37.58 16.53 20.40
C GLY A 375 36.85 15.46 21.22
N LYS A 376 35.52 15.38 21.13
CA LYS A 376 34.71 14.20 21.50
C LYS A 376 33.52 14.04 20.57
N VAL A 377 33.67 13.17 19.57
CA VAL A 377 32.58 12.64 18.76
C VAL A 377 32.28 11.22 19.25
N SER A 378 31.09 11.00 19.79
CA SER A 378 30.50 9.67 19.86
C SER A 378 29.50 9.54 18.71
N THR A 379 29.98 8.96 17.61
CA THR A 379 29.20 8.45 16.50
C THR A 379 28.67 7.05 16.86
N VAL A 380 27.35 6.87 16.78
CA VAL A 380 26.69 5.57 16.57
C VAL A 380 25.55 5.79 15.59
#